data_AF-A0A7Y7P3N6-F1
#
_entry.id   AF-A0A7Y7P3N6-F1
#
_cell.length_a   1.000
_cell.length_b   1.000
_cell.length_c   1.000
_cell.angle_alpha   90.00
_cell.angle_beta   90.00
_cell.angle_gamma   90.00
#
_symmetry.space_group_name_H-M   'P 1'
#
loop_
_entity.id
_entity.type
_entity.pdbx_description
1 polymer ?
#
loop_
_entity_poly.entity_id
_entity_poly.type
_entity_poly.pdbx_seq_one_letter_code
_entity_poly.pdbx_strand_id
1 'polypeptide(L)'
;MEYIIIGILFGYIVFLHFQLSKKNHLIETMVGKLTKYEKEWDNNHVLNLLEKLRLLGNETIIKRDRLFDETVMKFLFANEKDSKIFVHYTKDVNVAKKIFEEGFKFADSFEKTAEQIINDSVDLTYKHNIRKYYGKYIIVICISNSIYNHYDEEIKLISKLNMQVEQVLTDIIPCFNDNNDEVFTLSNHYIKGYVNYETGEVVSNKQFNPSYNSEAFNSNLQRIRTT
;
A
#
# COMPACT_ATOMS: atom_id res chain seq x y z
N MET A 1 -11.39 33.03 -42.35
CA MET A 1 -11.65 32.04 -41.29
C MET A 1 -10.36 31.56 -40.64
N GLU A 2 -9.35 31.17 -41.41
CA GLU A 2 -8.06 30.66 -40.88
C GLU A 2 -7.32 31.66 -39.97
N TYR A 3 -7.22 32.94 -40.35
CA TYR A 3 -6.58 33.97 -39.53
C TYR A 3 -7.30 34.28 -38.20
N ILE A 4 -8.61 34.03 -38.13
CA ILE A 4 -9.40 34.22 -36.89
C ILE A 4 -9.09 33.09 -35.90
N ILE A 5 -8.98 31.86 -36.40
CA ILE A 5 -8.61 30.69 -35.60
C ILE A 5 -7.18 30.87 -35.05
N ILE A 6 -6.24 31.34 -35.87
CA ILE A 6 -4.87 31.63 -35.44
C ILE A 6 -4.86 32.71 -34.34
N GLY A 7 -5.66 33.76 -34.47
CA GLY A 7 -5.78 34.80 -33.45
C GLY A 7 -6.31 34.31 -32.11
N ILE A 8 -7.33 33.45 -32.12
CA ILE A 8 -7.89 32.83 -30.90
C ILE A 8 -6.87 31.92 -30.25
N LEU A 9 -6.16 31.11 -31.04
CA LEU A 9 -5.14 30.19 -30.53
C LEU A 9 -3.96 30.94 -29.89
N PHE A 10 -3.54 32.04 -30.50
CA PHE A 10 -2.49 32.91 -29.96
C PHE A 10 -2.94 33.58 -28.64
N GLY A 11 -4.18 34.08 -28.58
CA GLY A 11 -4.75 34.63 -27.35
C GLY A 11 -4.83 33.60 -26.22
N TYR A 12 -5.18 32.35 -26.56
CA TYR A 12 -5.24 31.25 -25.60
C TYR A 12 -3.84 30.85 -25.08
N ILE A 13 -2.82 30.83 -25.95
CA ILE A 13 -1.43 30.57 -25.55
C ILE A 13 -0.93 31.66 -24.59
N VAL A 14 -1.17 32.93 -24.90
CA VAL A 14 -0.80 34.06 -24.03
C VAL A 14 -1.52 33.97 -22.68
N PHE A 15 -2.82 33.65 -22.69
CA PHE A 15 -3.59 33.47 -21.47
C PHE A 15 -3.07 32.31 -20.61
N LEU A 16 -2.77 31.16 -21.22
CA LEU A 16 -2.17 30.02 -20.52
C LEU A 16 -0.81 30.38 -19.92
N HIS A 17 0.03 31.09 -20.68
CA HIS A 17 1.35 31.46 -20.21
C HIS A 17 1.29 32.45 -19.04
N PHE A 18 0.34 33.39 -19.08
CA PHE A 18 0.05 34.27 -17.97
C PHE A 18 -0.45 33.51 -16.73
N GLN A 19 -1.36 32.55 -16.92
CA GLN A 19 -1.88 31.75 -15.81
C GLN A 19 -0.81 30.83 -15.21
N LEU A 20 0.07 30.26 -16.03
CA LEU A 20 1.22 29.46 -15.61
C LEU A 20 2.25 30.30 -14.86
N SER A 21 2.59 31.49 -15.35
CA SER A 21 3.52 32.41 -14.67
C SER A 21 3.00 32.81 -13.28
N LYS A 22 1.70 33.13 -13.17
CA LYS A 22 1.06 33.44 -11.88
C LYS A 22 1.12 32.25 -10.91
N LYS A 23 0.90 31.02 -11.41
CA LYS A 23 1.02 29.79 -10.60
C LYS A 23 2.45 29.52 -10.19
N ASN A 24 3.42 29.71 -11.09
CA ASN A 24 4.84 29.53 -10.79
C ASN A 24 5.32 30.51 -9.73
N HIS A 25 4.91 31.78 -9.80
CA HIS A 25 5.26 32.76 -8.76
C HIS A 25 4.61 32.42 -7.40
N LEU A 26 3.40 31.86 -7.41
CA LEU A 26 2.73 31.39 -6.19
C LEU A 26 3.45 30.17 -5.59
N ILE A 27 3.90 29.24 -6.44
CA ILE A 27 4.71 28.08 -6.02
C ILE A 27 6.06 28.55 -5.48
N GLU A 28 6.75 29.46 -6.17
CA GLU A 28 8.06 29.98 -5.77
C GLU A 28 7.98 30.78 -4.46
N THR A 29 6.90 31.54 -4.25
CA THR A 29 6.65 32.22 -2.97
C THR A 29 6.23 31.27 -1.85
N MET A 30 5.56 30.15 -2.16
CA MET A 30 5.28 29.09 -1.17
C MET A 30 6.55 28.31 -0.82
N VAL A 31 7.36 27.91 -1.81
CA VAL A 31 8.63 27.20 -1.64
C VAL A 31 9.65 28.07 -0.92
N GLY A 32 9.77 29.36 -1.28
CA GLY A 32 10.64 30.32 -0.60
C GLY A 32 10.20 30.62 0.84
N LYS A 33 8.91 30.52 1.15
CA LYS A 33 8.41 30.54 2.53
C LYS A 33 8.78 29.24 3.26
N LEU A 34 8.56 28.09 2.64
CA LEU A 34 8.84 26.77 3.22
C LEU A 34 10.33 26.57 3.54
N THR A 35 11.25 26.97 2.65
CA THR A 35 12.70 26.90 2.90
C THR A 35 13.18 27.88 3.97
N LYS A 36 12.47 28.99 4.17
CA LYS A 36 12.72 29.91 5.30
C LYS A 36 12.20 29.35 6.63
N TYR A 37 11.16 28.51 6.61
CA TYR A 37 10.62 27.82 7.78
C TYR A 37 11.39 26.55 8.16
N GLU A 38 12.08 25.90 7.22
CA GLU A 38 12.87 24.67 7.46
C GLU A 38 13.98 24.85 8.53
N LYS A 39 14.36 26.10 8.84
CA LYS A 39 15.37 26.41 9.87
C LYS A 39 14.81 26.56 11.29
N GLU A 40 13.49 26.62 11.46
CA GLU A 40 12.81 26.79 12.77
C GLU A 40 11.46 26.02 12.78
N TRP A 41 11.47 24.71 12.53
CA TRP A 41 10.28 23.89 12.78
C TRP A 41 10.15 23.59 14.28
N ASP A 42 9.49 24.50 14.99
CA ASP A 42 8.89 24.22 16.29
C ASP A 42 7.66 23.32 16.10
N ASN A 43 7.64 22.17 16.77
CA ASN A 43 6.60 21.13 16.69
C ASN A 43 5.17 21.68 16.88
N ASN A 44 5.04 22.81 17.59
CA ASN A 44 3.77 23.50 17.81
C ASN A 44 3.16 24.09 16.54
N HIS A 45 3.98 24.52 15.58
CA HIS A 45 3.49 25.14 14.35
C HIS A 45 2.94 24.11 13.35
N VAL A 46 3.52 22.91 13.35
CA VAL A 46 3.03 21.74 12.58
C VAL A 46 1.68 21.29 13.12
N LEU A 47 1.52 21.22 14.45
CA LEU A 47 0.26 20.87 15.09
C LEU A 47 -0.85 21.88 14.76
N ASN A 48 -0.54 23.18 14.78
CA ASN A 48 -1.50 24.24 14.48
C ASN A 48 -1.91 24.26 12.99
N LEU A 49 -1.00 23.87 12.10
CA LEU A 49 -1.30 23.74 10.66
C LEU A 49 -2.15 22.49 10.37
N LEU A 50 -1.88 21.38 11.06
CA LEU A 50 -2.73 20.17 11.03
C LEU A 50 -4.14 20.46 11.57
N GLU A 51 -4.24 21.26 12.63
CA GLU A 51 -5.52 21.67 13.21
C GLU A 51 -6.31 22.59 12.27
N LYS A 52 -5.65 23.55 11.61
CA LYS A 52 -6.28 24.40 10.59
C LYS A 52 -6.74 23.61 9.36
N LEU A 53 -5.97 22.63 8.91
CA LEU A 53 -6.38 21.73 7.83
C LEU A 53 -7.57 20.84 8.23
N ARG A 54 -7.61 20.40 9.48
CA ARG A 54 -8.75 19.67 10.05
C ARG A 54 -10.02 20.53 10.11
N LEU A 55 -9.91 21.80 10.46
CA LEU A 55 -11.05 22.73 10.51
C LEU A 55 -11.56 23.10 9.11
N LEU A 56 -10.68 23.27 8.12
CA LEU A 56 -11.06 23.49 6.72
C LEU A 56 -11.74 22.27 6.07
N GLY A 57 -11.54 21.07 6.63
CA GLY A 57 -12.19 19.85 6.18
C GLY A 57 -13.66 19.68 6.61
N ASN A 58 -14.19 20.53 7.50
CA ASN A 58 -15.53 20.31 8.09
C ASN A 58 -16.72 20.74 7.21
N GLU A 59 -16.52 21.44 6.08
CA GLU A 59 -17.63 21.88 5.21
C GLU A 59 -17.93 20.92 4.05
N THR A 60 -17.14 19.86 3.88
CA THR A 60 -17.47 18.76 2.97
C THR A 60 -17.72 17.52 3.80
N ILE A 61 -18.65 16.66 3.38
CA ILE A 61 -18.88 15.34 3.97
C ILE A 61 -17.64 14.50 3.67
N ILE A 62 -16.53 14.78 4.36
CA ILE A 62 -15.32 13.98 4.32
C ILE A 62 -15.70 12.71 5.07
N LYS A 63 -15.80 11.60 4.33
CA LYS A 63 -15.83 10.27 4.93
C LYS A 63 -14.66 10.21 5.90
N ARG A 64 -14.96 10.17 7.21
CA ARG A 64 -13.94 10.15 8.25
C ARG A 64 -13.08 8.91 8.02
N ASP A 65 -11.80 9.14 7.82
CA ASP A 65 -10.79 8.09 7.81
C ASP A 65 -10.60 7.59 9.25
N ARG A 66 -10.87 6.31 9.46
CA ARG A 66 -10.82 5.60 10.74
C ARG A 66 -9.64 4.63 10.81
N LEU A 67 -8.67 4.75 9.89
CA LEU A 67 -7.46 3.92 9.95
C LEU A 67 -6.75 4.02 11.30
N PHE A 68 -6.69 5.24 11.85
CA PHE A 68 -5.98 5.53 13.09
C PHE A 68 -6.84 5.34 14.35
N ASP A 69 -8.05 4.79 14.21
CA ASP A 69 -8.85 4.38 15.36
C ASP A 69 -8.13 3.26 16.12
N GLU A 70 -8.21 3.30 17.46
CA GLU A 70 -7.49 2.35 18.33
C GLU A 70 -7.78 0.89 17.96
N THR A 71 -9.03 0.57 17.61
CA THR A 71 -9.44 -0.78 17.23
C THR A 71 -8.74 -1.25 15.95
N VAL A 72 -8.61 -0.36 14.96
CA VAL A 72 -7.95 -0.67 13.69
C VAL A 72 -6.45 -0.79 13.88
N MET A 73 -5.83 0.17 14.57
CA MET A 73 -4.39 0.14 14.85
C MET A 73 -3.98 -1.10 15.64
N LYS A 74 -4.76 -1.46 16.68
CA LYS A 74 -4.56 -2.69 17.44
C LYS A 74 -4.70 -3.93 16.56
N PHE A 75 -5.65 -3.94 15.63
CA PHE A 75 -5.80 -5.04 14.69
C PHE A 75 -4.62 -5.14 13.71
N LEU A 76 -4.18 -4.02 13.11
CA LEU A 76 -3.04 -4.01 12.19
C LEU A 76 -1.78 -4.55 12.86
N PHE A 77 -1.44 -4.01 14.02
CA PHE A 77 -0.12 -4.22 14.66
C PHE A 77 -0.10 -5.27 15.76
N ALA A 78 -1.15 -6.08 15.95
CA ALA A 78 -1.16 -7.12 17.00
C ALA A 78 0.00 -8.14 16.90
N ASN A 79 0.64 -8.27 15.72
CA ASN A 79 1.73 -9.20 15.43
C ASN A 79 3.04 -8.48 15.06
N GLU A 80 3.21 -7.21 15.45
CA GLU A 80 4.37 -6.40 15.02
C GLU A 80 5.72 -6.94 15.51
N LYS A 81 5.72 -7.68 16.62
CA LYS A 81 6.96 -8.16 17.26
C LYS A 81 7.52 -9.41 16.59
N ASP A 82 6.66 -10.25 16.05
CA ASP A 82 6.97 -11.60 15.62
C ASP A 82 6.65 -11.85 14.14
N SER A 83 6.05 -10.88 13.44
CA SER A 83 5.66 -11.01 12.04
C SER A 83 5.99 -9.78 11.21
N LYS A 84 6.30 -10.00 9.94
CA LYS A 84 6.24 -8.97 8.91
C LYS A 84 4.78 -8.75 8.53
N ILE A 85 4.36 -7.48 8.55
CA ILE A 85 2.98 -7.08 8.27
C ILE A 85 2.97 -6.36 6.93
N PHE A 86 2.10 -6.82 6.03
CA PHE A 86 1.88 -6.22 4.73
C PHE A 86 0.41 -5.85 4.58
N VAL A 87 0.16 -4.81 3.77
CA VAL A 87 -1.18 -4.37 3.45
C VAL A 87 -1.41 -4.27 1.95
N HIS A 88 -2.63 -4.61 1.54
CA HIS A 88 -3.09 -4.43 0.17
C HIS A 88 -4.43 -3.69 0.15
N TYR A 89 -4.58 -2.73 -0.75
CA TYR A 89 -5.78 -1.90 -0.85
C TYR A 89 -6.67 -2.37 -2.00
N THR A 90 -7.97 -2.53 -1.75
CA THR A 90 -8.96 -2.90 -2.77
C THR A 90 -10.27 -2.12 -2.63
N LYS A 91 -10.92 -1.84 -3.77
CA LYS A 91 -12.18 -1.07 -3.83
C LYS A 91 -13.39 -1.89 -3.45
N ASP A 92 -13.39 -3.16 -3.85
CA ASP A 92 -14.56 -4.03 -3.77
C ASP A 92 -14.45 -4.99 -2.59
N VAL A 93 -15.52 -5.08 -1.81
CA VAL A 93 -15.66 -6.03 -0.72
C VAL A 93 -15.61 -7.47 -1.22
N ASN A 94 -16.11 -7.73 -2.44
CA ASN A 94 -16.10 -9.08 -3.00
C ASN A 94 -14.67 -9.54 -3.29
N VAL A 95 -13.81 -8.62 -3.76
CA VAL A 95 -12.38 -8.89 -3.93
C VAL A 95 -11.73 -9.13 -2.57
N ALA A 96 -12.07 -8.33 -1.55
CA ALA A 96 -11.54 -8.53 -0.20
C ALA A 96 -11.93 -9.88 0.39
N LYS A 97 -13.20 -10.28 0.25
CA LYS A 97 -13.70 -11.60 0.66
C LYS A 97 -13.04 -12.74 -0.11
N LYS A 98 -12.85 -12.56 -1.42
CA LYS A 98 -12.16 -13.55 -2.25
C LYS A 98 -10.71 -13.75 -1.78
N ILE A 99 -9.98 -12.67 -1.50
CA ILE A 99 -8.62 -12.75 -0.95
C ILE A 99 -8.61 -13.40 0.44
N PHE A 100 -9.60 -13.07 1.26
CA PHE A 100 -9.78 -13.63 2.59
C PHE A 100 -10.01 -15.16 2.57
N GLU A 101 -10.77 -15.66 1.60
CA GLU A 101 -11.11 -17.07 1.48
C GLU A 101 -10.03 -17.87 0.72
N GLU A 102 -9.60 -17.37 -0.44
CA GLU A 102 -8.71 -18.08 -1.37
C GLU A 102 -7.22 -17.80 -1.15
N GLY A 103 -6.87 -16.75 -0.40
CA GLY A 103 -5.50 -16.26 -0.29
C GLY A 103 -5.18 -15.12 -1.27
N PHE A 104 -3.95 -14.62 -1.21
CA PHE A 104 -3.54 -13.42 -1.95
C PHE A 104 -2.83 -13.78 -3.26
N LYS A 105 -3.44 -13.41 -4.39
CA LYS A 105 -2.91 -13.66 -5.73
C LYS A 105 -2.07 -12.48 -6.21
N PHE A 106 -0.88 -12.76 -6.73
CA PHE A 106 0.01 -11.75 -7.30
C PHE A 106 0.78 -12.31 -8.50
N ALA A 107 1.13 -11.42 -9.43
CA ALA A 107 1.98 -11.71 -10.58
C ALA A 107 3.26 -10.88 -10.45
N ASP A 108 4.36 -11.37 -11.03
CA ASP A 108 5.72 -10.82 -10.98
C ASP A 108 6.34 -10.69 -9.59
N SER A 109 5.79 -9.79 -8.76
CA SER A 109 6.39 -9.35 -7.50
C SER A 109 5.31 -8.98 -6.50
N PHE A 110 5.40 -9.58 -5.32
CA PHE A 110 4.48 -9.34 -4.21
C PHE A 110 4.52 -7.87 -3.79
N GLU A 111 5.71 -7.29 -3.67
CA GLU A 111 5.97 -5.91 -3.23
C GLU A 111 5.37 -4.83 -4.14
N LYS A 112 5.07 -5.15 -5.41
CA LYS A 112 4.35 -4.22 -6.31
C LYS A 112 2.87 -4.08 -5.93
N THR A 113 2.31 -5.08 -5.26
CA THR A 113 0.86 -5.20 -4.99
C THR A 113 0.52 -5.07 -3.51
N ALA A 114 1.42 -5.49 -2.63
CA ALA A 114 1.29 -5.41 -1.19
C ALA A 114 2.49 -4.64 -0.61
N GLU A 115 2.23 -3.80 0.39
CA GLU A 115 3.24 -2.92 0.96
C GLU A 115 3.48 -3.26 2.42
N GLN A 116 4.75 -3.43 2.80
CA GLN A 116 5.10 -3.68 4.19
C GLN A 116 4.81 -2.43 5.03
N ILE A 117 4.21 -2.61 6.20
CA ILE A 117 3.95 -1.53 7.16
C ILE A 117 4.64 -1.81 8.48
N ILE A 118 5.02 -0.73 9.16
CA ILE A 118 5.54 -0.73 10.53
C ILE A 118 4.71 0.21 11.38
N ASN A 119 4.77 0.04 12.70
CA ASN A 119 4.06 0.89 13.66
C ASN A 119 4.78 2.23 13.83
N ASP A 120 4.89 2.97 12.73
CA ASP A 120 5.33 4.35 12.66
C ASP A 120 4.19 5.15 12.05
N SER A 121 3.63 6.07 12.84
CA SER A 121 2.50 6.90 12.41
C SER A 121 2.80 7.72 11.15
N VAL A 122 4.05 8.16 10.96
CA VAL A 122 4.44 8.99 9.81
C VAL A 122 4.49 8.13 8.56
N ASP A 123 5.17 6.98 8.64
CA ASP A 123 5.25 6.01 7.54
C ASP A 123 3.86 5.50 7.15
N LEU A 124 3.04 5.09 8.13
CA LEU A 124 1.69 4.60 7.88
C LEU A 124 0.81 5.69 7.24
N THR A 125 0.90 6.94 7.71
CA THR A 125 0.16 8.08 7.12
C THR A 125 0.56 8.31 5.68
N TYR A 126 1.87 8.29 5.39
CA TYR A 126 2.39 8.46 4.04
C TYR A 126 1.88 7.36 3.11
N LYS A 127 2.07 6.09 3.50
CA LYS A 127 1.62 4.92 2.73
C LYS A 127 0.12 4.91 2.55
N HIS A 128 -0.64 5.21 3.58
CA HIS A 128 -2.09 5.28 3.50
C HIS A 128 -2.55 6.36 2.52
N ASN A 129 -1.99 7.56 2.60
CA ASN A 129 -2.36 8.65 1.69
C ASN A 129 -2.07 8.33 0.24
N ILE A 130 -0.98 7.60 -0.04
CA ILE A 130 -0.66 7.13 -1.38
C ILE A 130 -1.59 5.98 -1.77
N ARG A 131 -1.96 5.03 -0.90
CA ARG A 131 -2.67 3.84 -1.35
C ARG A 131 -4.20 3.91 -1.26
N LYS A 132 -4.75 4.84 -0.47
CA LYS A 132 -6.21 4.93 -0.24
C LYS A 132 -7.05 5.15 -1.51
N TYR A 133 -6.48 5.67 -2.60
CA TYR A 133 -7.20 5.80 -3.87
C TYR A 133 -7.44 4.44 -4.57
N TYR A 134 -6.69 3.40 -4.21
CA TYR A 134 -6.89 2.03 -4.69
C TYR A 134 -8.08 1.34 -4.03
N GLY A 135 -8.65 1.92 -2.96
CA GLY A 135 -9.92 1.47 -2.40
C GLY A 135 -9.95 1.44 -0.88
N LYS A 136 -11.16 1.30 -0.34
CA LYS A 136 -11.46 1.46 1.09
C LYS A 136 -11.15 0.25 1.96
N TYR A 137 -10.97 -0.91 1.37
CA TYR A 137 -10.68 -2.15 2.09
C TYR A 137 -9.18 -2.41 2.10
N ILE A 138 -8.64 -2.62 3.28
CA ILE A 138 -7.23 -2.92 3.54
C ILE A 138 -7.16 -4.38 3.95
N ILE A 139 -6.58 -5.23 3.10
CA ILE A 139 -6.20 -6.59 3.45
C ILE A 139 -4.96 -6.52 4.32
N VAL A 140 -4.96 -7.28 5.41
CA VAL A 140 -3.84 -7.38 6.35
C VAL A 140 -3.25 -8.77 6.22
N ILE A 141 -1.98 -8.83 5.80
CA ILE A 141 -1.22 -10.05 5.58
C ILE A 141 -0.11 -10.08 6.62
N CYS A 142 0.03 -11.17 7.35
CA CYS A 142 1.10 -11.33 8.33
C CYS A 142 1.82 -12.65 8.10
N ILE A 143 3.15 -12.57 8.00
CA ILE A 143 4.04 -13.72 7.86
C ILE A 143 5.02 -13.66 9.02
N SER A 144 5.10 -14.71 9.83
CA SER A 144 5.99 -14.75 10.98
C SER A 144 7.45 -14.61 10.55
N ASN A 145 8.24 -13.90 11.35
CA ASN A 145 9.66 -13.68 11.11
C ASN A 145 10.42 -15.00 10.98
N SER A 146 10.05 -16.02 11.76
CA SER A 146 10.68 -17.34 11.69
C SER A 146 10.48 -18.03 10.34
N ILE A 147 9.24 -18.02 9.82
CA ILE A 147 8.94 -18.59 8.50
C ILE A 147 9.61 -17.78 7.41
N TYR A 148 9.46 -16.46 7.45
CA TYR A 148 10.03 -15.60 6.43
C TYR A 148 11.56 -15.74 6.34
N ASN A 149 12.24 -15.70 7.48
CA ASN A 149 13.70 -15.81 7.52
C ASN A 149 14.18 -17.20 7.10
N HIS A 150 13.48 -18.27 7.49
CA HIS A 150 13.82 -19.63 7.06
C HIS A 150 13.82 -19.74 5.53
N TYR A 151 12.75 -19.30 4.87
CA TYR A 151 12.66 -19.38 3.41
C TYR A 151 13.59 -18.40 2.69
N ASP A 152 13.83 -17.21 3.26
CA ASP A 152 14.83 -16.26 2.75
C ASP A 152 16.25 -16.87 2.76
N GLU A 153 16.62 -17.56 3.85
CA GLU A 153 17.90 -18.27 3.94
C GLU A 153 18.00 -19.42 2.93
N GLU A 154 16.95 -20.25 2.80
CA GLU A 154 16.91 -21.34 1.82
C GLU A 154 17.03 -20.82 0.37
N ILE A 155 16.38 -19.71 0.03
CA ILE A 155 16.49 -19.08 -1.30
C ILE A 155 17.91 -18.58 -1.55
N LYS A 156 18.54 -17.93 -0.56
CA LYS A 156 19.93 -17.45 -0.66
C LYS A 156 20.91 -18.58 -0.93
N LEU A 157 20.73 -19.74 -0.30
CA LEU A 157 21.57 -20.93 -0.55
C LEU A 157 21.48 -21.43 -1.99
N ILE A 158 20.31 -21.29 -2.63
CA ILE A 158 20.07 -21.73 -4.01
C ILE A 158 20.71 -20.78 -5.04
N SER A 159 21.18 -19.59 -4.62
CA SER A 159 21.82 -18.58 -5.48
C SER A 159 20.97 -18.12 -6.68
N LYS A 160 19.64 -18.27 -6.61
CA LYS A 160 18.73 -17.78 -7.66
C LYS A 160 18.43 -16.31 -7.41
N LEU A 161 19.18 -15.45 -8.10
CA LEU A 161 18.97 -14.01 -8.08
C LEU A 161 17.53 -13.71 -8.56
N ASN A 162 16.77 -12.95 -7.76
CA ASN A 162 15.42 -12.42 -8.03
C ASN A 162 14.20 -13.24 -7.57
N MET A 163 14.37 -14.26 -6.72
CA MET A 163 13.22 -14.93 -6.12
C MET A 163 12.78 -14.27 -4.82
N GLN A 164 11.47 -14.10 -4.63
CA GLN A 164 10.87 -13.56 -3.41
C GLN A 164 10.33 -14.69 -2.53
N VAL A 165 10.37 -14.49 -1.20
CA VAL A 165 9.90 -15.49 -0.22
C VAL A 165 8.44 -15.86 -0.48
N GLU A 166 7.61 -14.88 -0.78
CA GLU A 166 6.18 -15.03 -1.01
C GLU A 166 5.84 -15.94 -2.20
N GLN A 167 6.74 -16.06 -3.19
CA GLN A 167 6.57 -16.98 -4.31
C GLN A 167 6.70 -18.45 -3.88
N VAL A 168 7.49 -18.72 -2.83
CA VAL A 168 7.65 -20.05 -2.25
C VAL A 168 6.48 -20.41 -1.34
N LEU A 169 5.92 -19.41 -0.64
CA LEU A 169 4.82 -19.55 0.33
C LEU A 169 3.44 -19.76 -0.32
N THR A 170 3.40 -20.55 -1.40
CA THR A 170 2.20 -20.86 -2.17
C THR A 170 1.79 -22.31 -1.98
N ASP A 171 0.52 -22.56 -1.61
CA ASP A 171 0.00 -23.93 -1.46
C ASP A 171 -0.35 -24.56 -2.82
N ILE A 172 -0.59 -23.73 -3.83
CA ILE A 172 -1.03 -24.12 -5.16
C ILE A 172 0.11 -23.85 -6.14
N ILE A 173 0.29 -24.76 -7.09
CA ILE A 173 1.23 -24.60 -8.21
C ILE A 173 0.90 -23.30 -8.97
N PRO A 174 1.89 -22.43 -9.23
CA PRO A 174 1.69 -21.23 -10.02
C PRO A 174 1.07 -21.53 -11.38
N CYS A 175 0.19 -20.65 -11.84
CA CYS A 175 -0.46 -20.75 -13.14
C CYS A 175 -0.17 -19.51 -13.98
N PHE A 176 -0.24 -19.63 -15.30
CA PHE A 176 -0.06 -18.48 -16.19
C PHE A 176 -1.40 -17.75 -16.38
N ASN A 177 -1.36 -16.43 -16.33
CA ASN A 177 -2.50 -15.58 -16.69
C ASN A 177 -2.59 -15.35 -18.22
N ASP A 178 -3.57 -14.57 -18.67
CA ASP A 178 -3.76 -14.23 -20.09
C ASP A 178 -2.60 -13.42 -20.70
N ASN A 179 -1.80 -12.76 -19.86
CA ASN A 179 -0.60 -12.03 -20.27
C ASN A 179 0.65 -12.93 -20.30
N ASN A 180 0.50 -14.22 -20.00
CA ASN A 180 1.59 -15.18 -19.86
C ASN A 180 2.55 -14.87 -18.69
N ASP A 181 2.05 -14.17 -17.66
CA ASP A 181 2.76 -13.96 -16.39
C ASP A 181 2.47 -15.12 -15.44
N GLU A 182 3.48 -15.54 -14.69
CA GLU A 182 3.33 -16.55 -13.64
C GLU A 182 2.63 -15.93 -12.40
N VAL A 183 1.50 -16.52 -12.02
CA VAL A 183 0.65 -16.08 -10.90
C VAL A 183 0.84 -17.00 -9.71
N PHE A 184 1.19 -16.38 -8.58
CA PHE A 184 1.41 -17.02 -7.29
C PHE A 184 0.21 -16.75 -6.38
N THR A 185 -0.14 -17.72 -5.53
CA THR A 185 -1.21 -17.57 -4.52
C THR A 185 -0.66 -17.80 -3.12
N LEU A 186 -0.45 -16.72 -2.38
CA LEU A 186 -0.06 -16.78 -0.97
C LEU A 186 -1.21 -17.38 -0.15
N SER A 187 -0.88 -18.32 0.74
CA SER A 187 -1.87 -19.05 1.54
C SER A 187 -2.82 -18.13 2.31
N ASN A 188 -4.10 -18.52 2.39
CA ASN A 188 -5.10 -17.79 3.16
C ASN A 188 -4.79 -17.77 4.67
N HIS A 189 -3.97 -18.69 5.18
CA HIS A 189 -3.49 -18.72 6.56
C HIS A 189 -2.65 -17.49 6.91
N TYR A 190 -1.98 -16.85 5.94
CA TYR A 190 -1.26 -15.60 6.18
C TYR A 190 -2.15 -14.36 6.15
N ILE A 191 -3.42 -14.50 5.71
CA ILE A 191 -4.37 -13.41 5.66
C ILE A 191 -5.00 -13.28 7.04
N LYS A 192 -4.60 -12.24 7.79
CA LYS A 192 -5.15 -11.94 9.11
C LYS A 192 -6.60 -11.50 9.03
N GLY A 193 -6.95 -10.80 7.96
CA GLY A 193 -8.28 -10.29 7.73
C GLY A 193 -8.28 -9.04 6.87
N TYR A 194 -9.37 -8.28 6.93
CA TYR A 194 -9.46 -7.00 6.24
C TYR A 194 -10.14 -5.94 7.09
N VAL A 195 -9.82 -4.68 6.80
CA VAL A 195 -10.37 -3.50 7.46
C VAL A 195 -11.00 -2.58 6.43
N ASN A 196 -12.16 -2.02 6.73
CA ASN A 196 -12.71 -0.90 5.96
C ASN A 196 -12.36 0.41 6.66
N TYR A 197 -11.34 1.14 6.18
CA TYR A 197 -10.85 2.34 6.85
C TYR A 197 -11.87 3.50 6.86
N GLU A 198 -12.90 3.49 6.01
CA GLU A 198 -13.96 4.52 6.06
C GLU A 198 -14.95 4.29 7.23
N THR A 199 -15.09 3.04 7.68
CA THR A 199 -16.07 2.64 8.70
C THR A 199 -15.44 2.17 10.01
N GLY A 200 -14.17 1.77 9.98
CA GLY A 200 -13.48 1.12 11.09
C GLY A 200 -13.89 -0.35 11.28
N GLU A 201 -14.69 -0.93 10.37
CA GLU A 201 -15.07 -2.33 10.42
C GLU A 201 -13.83 -3.22 10.22
N VAL A 202 -13.65 -4.18 11.13
CA VAL A 202 -12.55 -5.16 11.11
C VAL A 202 -13.16 -6.55 10.99
N VAL A 203 -12.70 -7.31 10.00
CA VAL A 203 -13.08 -8.71 9.79
C VAL A 203 -11.85 -9.58 9.95
N SER A 204 -11.87 -10.47 10.94
CA SER A 204 -10.73 -11.36 11.28
C SER A 204 -10.90 -12.74 10.67
N ASN A 205 -9.81 -13.32 10.17
CA ASN A 205 -9.77 -14.67 9.63
C ASN A 205 -9.56 -15.70 10.75
N LYS A 206 -10.43 -16.69 10.84
CA LYS A 206 -10.34 -17.79 11.83
C LYS A 206 -9.23 -18.79 11.50
N GLN A 207 -8.84 -18.87 10.23
CA GLN A 207 -7.76 -19.75 9.76
C GLN A 207 -6.39 -19.06 9.83
N PHE A 208 -6.33 -17.81 10.31
CA PHE A 208 -5.10 -17.05 10.39
C PHE A 208 -4.06 -17.75 11.28
N ASN A 209 -2.91 -18.05 10.67
CA ASN A 209 -1.72 -18.57 11.33
C ASN A 209 -0.48 -18.00 10.63
N PRO A 210 0.19 -16.98 11.22
CA PRO A 210 1.36 -16.35 10.61
C PRO A 210 2.58 -17.29 10.56
N SER A 211 2.56 -18.38 11.33
CA SER A 211 3.59 -19.43 11.34
C SER A 211 3.14 -20.68 10.59
N TYR A 212 2.12 -20.58 9.73
CA TYR A 212 1.72 -21.66 8.85
C TYR A 212 2.92 -22.13 8.01
N ASN A 213 3.12 -23.44 7.94
CA ASN A 213 4.18 -24.03 7.15
C ASN A 213 3.64 -25.29 6.47
N SER A 214 3.53 -25.23 5.15
CA SER A 214 2.99 -26.31 4.33
C SER A 214 4.11 -27.14 3.72
N GLU A 215 3.92 -28.45 3.61
CA GLU A 215 4.84 -29.32 2.87
C GLU A 215 4.99 -28.89 1.40
N ALA A 216 3.97 -28.22 0.85
CA ALA A 216 4.01 -27.64 -0.49
C ALA A 216 5.15 -26.61 -0.63
N PHE A 217 5.47 -25.84 0.41
CA PHE A 217 6.51 -24.82 0.35
C PHE A 217 7.90 -25.44 0.14
N ASN A 218 8.16 -26.58 0.80
CA ASN A 218 9.40 -27.33 0.61
C ASN A 218 9.47 -27.94 -0.78
N SER A 219 8.33 -28.40 -1.30
CA SER A 219 8.22 -28.94 -2.66
C SER A 219 8.47 -27.85 -3.72
N ASN A 220 7.97 -26.63 -3.48
CA ASN A 220 8.25 -25.46 -4.31
C ASN A 220 9.76 -25.16 -4.33
N LEU A 221 10.42 -25.11 -3.17
CA LEU A 221 11.88 -24.92 -3.09
C LEU A 221 12.64 -25.98 -3.89
N GLN A 222 12.25 -27.26 -3.79
CA GLN A 222 12.91 -28.32 -4.53
C GLN A 222 12.75 -28.17 -6.05
N ARG A 223 11.55 -27.85 -6.52
CA ARG A 223 11.29 -27.58 -7.95
C ARG A 223 12.17 -26.43 -8.47
N ILE A 224 12.33 -25.40 -7.64
CA ILE A 224 13.16 -24.24 -7.96
C ILE A 224 14.64 -24.62 -8.04
N ARG A 225 15.13 -25.53 -7.17
CA ARG A 225 16.51 -26.06 -7.24
C ARG A 225 16.80 -26.82 -8.53
N THR A 226 15.81 -27.52 -9.06
CA THR A 226 15.94 -28.35 -10.27
C THR A 226 15.74 -27.59 -11.58
N THR A 227 15.30 -26.33 -11.52
CA THR A 227 15.03 -25.47 -12.69
C THR A 227 16.09 -24.40 -12.85
#